data_AF-A0AAD7FU03-F1
#
_entry.id   AF-A0AAD7FU03-F1
#
_cell.length_a   1.000
_cell.length_b   1.000
_cell.length_c   1.000
_cell.angle_alpha   90.00
_cell.angle_beta   90.00
_cell.angle_gamma   90.00
#
_symmetry.space_group_name_H-M   'P 1'
#
loop_
_entity.id
_entity.type
_entity.pdbx_description
1 polymer ?
#
loop_
_entity_poly.entity_id
_entity_poly.type
_entity_poly.pdbx_seq_one_letter_code
_entity_poly.pdbx_strand_id
1 'polypeptide(L)'
;MVRGKPLSNDLRGVILNMALSLDVPGICKYTGCKTRTVQRVLEDYRKKGTVMREHLRQEMRGAKRKMTNRDIGFLTGLVRHSPDVYLEELRESLEETSGKEVSDSTIWRSLKRSGFTMKKV
;
A
#
# COMPACT_ATOMS: atom_id res chain seq x y z
N MET A 1 -9.45 -17.99 16.48
CA MET A 1 -8.94 -16.95 15.56
C MET A 1 -8.63 -17.60 14.21
N VAL A 2 -9.13 -17.04 13.10
CA VAL A 2 -8.87 -17.56 11.75
C VAL A 2 -7.41 -17.27 11.36
N ARG A 3 -6.69 -18.29 10.88
CA ARG A 3 -5.29 -18.19 10.45
C ARG A 3 -5.17 -17.15 9.32
N GLY A 4 -4.19 -16.26 9.40
CA GLY A 4 -3.95 -15.21 8.41
C GLY A 4 -4.83 -13.97 8.52
N LYS A 5 -5.91 -13.98 9.33
CA LYS A 5 -6.74 -12.78 9.53
C LYS A 5 -6.16 -11.88 10.63
N PRO A 6 -6.01 -10.57 10.35
CA PRO A 6 -5.59 -9.61 11.35
C PRO A 6 -6.61 -9.44 12.49
N LEU A 7 -6.12 -9.10 13.70
CA LEU A 7 -6.95 -8.69 14.83
C LEU A 7 -7.77 -7.42 14.48
N SER A 8 -9.05 -7.39 14.88
CA SER A 8 -9.95 -6.24 14.71
C SER A 8 -9.39 -4.99 15.42
N ASN A 9 -9.63 -3.82 14.85
CA ASN A 9 -9.22 -2.53 15.44
C ASN A 9 -9.79 -2.36 16.85
N ASP A 10 -11.06 -2.74 17.07
CA ASP A 10 -11.71 -2.62 18.37
C ASP A 10 -10.99 -3.46 19.43
N LEU A 11 -10.68 -4.72 19.10
CA LEU A 11 -9.98 -5.61 20.01
C LEU A 11 -8.54 -5.15 20.29
N ARG A 12 -7.87 -4.52 19.30
CA ARG A 12 -6.57 -3.90 19.52
C ARG A 12 -6.68 -2.68 20.45
N GLY A 13 -7.72 -1.85 20.30
CA GLY A 13 -7.99 -0.71 21.18
C GLY A 13 -8.30 -1.14 22.61
N VAL A 14 -9.12 -2.19 22.78
CA VAL A 14 -9.40 -2.79 24.09
C VAL A 14 -8.13 -3.30 24.77
N ILE A 15 -7.24 -3.98 24.03
CA ILE A 15 -5.95 -4.42 24.56
C ILE A 15 -5.12 -3.24 25.09
N LEU A 16 -5.14 -2.10 24.38
CA LEU A 16 -4.39 -0.92 24.82
C LEU A 16 -5.01 -0.28 26.07
N ASN A 17 -6.34 -0.15 26.11
CA ASN A 17 -7.05 0.37 27.28
C ASN A 17 -6.82 -0.53 28.51
N MET A 18 -6.83 -1.85 28.32
CA MET A 18 -6.55 -2.81 29.39
C MET A 18 -5.09 -2.75 29.84
N ALA A 19 -4.14 -2.40 28.97
CA ALA A 19 -2.73 -2.25 29.34
C ALA A 19 -2.43 -1.04 30.24
N LEU A 20 -3.39 -0.14 30.45
CA LEU A 20 -3.27 0.94 31.42
C LEU A 20 -3.53 0.45 32.86
N SER A 21 -4.30 -0.62 33.03
CA SER A 21 -4.78 -1.09 34.35
C SER A 21 -4.41 -2.54 34.68
N LEU A 22 -3.98 -3.33 33.69
CA LEU A 22 -3.70 -4.76 33.83
C LEU A 22 -2.33 -5.12 33.28
N ASP A 23 -1.77 -6.19 33.84
CA ASP A 23 -0.56 -6.84 33.36
C ASP A 23 -0.83 -7.70 32.12
N VAL A 24 0.24 -8.01 31.37
CA VAL A 24 0.12 -8.80 30.13
C VAL A 24 -0.56 -10.17 30.35
N PRO A 25 -0.30 -10.92 31.43
CA PRO A 25 -1.05 -12.14 31.77
C PRO A 25 -2.55 -11.90 31.98
N GLY A 26 -2.94 -10.85 32.71
CA GLY A 26 -4.33 -10.46 32.92
C GLY A 26 -5.04 -10.16 31.60
N ILE A 27 -4.41 -9.38 30.71
CA ILE A 27 -4.95 -9.06 29.39
C ILE A 27 -5.18 -10.34 28.57
N CYS A 28 -4.24 -11.29 28.60
CA CYS A 28 -4.40 -12.56 27.87
C CYS A 28 -5.59 -13.37 28.38
N LYS A 29 -5.83 -13.37 29.70
CA LYS A 29 -6.95 -14.06 30.33
C LYS A 29 -8.30 -13.47 29.90
N TYR A 30 -8.44 -12.14 29.88
CA TYR A 30 -9.71 -11.48 29.54
C TYR A 30 -9.99 -11.43 28.02
N THR A 31 -8.95 -11.27 27.20
CA THR A 31 -9.11 -11.12 25.74
C THR A 31 -9.02 -12.43 24.96
N GLY A 32 -8.60 -13.52 25.60
CA GLY A 32 -8.31 -14.80 24.94
C GLY A 32 -7.16 -14.71 23.90
N CYS A 33 -6.42 -13.60 23.91
CA CYS A 33 -5.31 -13.38 22.99
C CYS A 33 -4.03 -14.04 23.50
N LYS A 34 -3.24 -14.57 22.58
CA LYS A 34 -1.90 -15.10 22.92
C LYS A 34 -0.99 -13.95 23.37
N THR A 35 -0.09 -14.22 24.32
CA THR A 35 0.89 -13.26 24.85
C THR A 35 1.65 -12.53 23.75
N ARG A 36 2.12 -13.24 22.72
CA ARG A 36 2.82 -12.65 21.57
C ARG A 36 1.99 -11.58 20.86
N THR A 37 0.67 -11.78 20.79
CA THR A 37 -0.25 -10.89 20.07
C THR A 37 -0.43 -9.60 20.86
N VAL A 38 -0.60 -9.71 22.18
CA VAL A 38 -0.70 -8.57 23.10
C VAL A 38 0.59 -7.76 23.06
N GLN A 39 1.75 -8.41 23.23
CA GLN A 39 3.05 -7.76 23.17
C GLN A 39 3.27 -7.03 21.84
N ARG A 40 2.93 -7.67 20.70
CA ARG A 40 3.08 -7.03 19.39
C ARG A 40 2.18 -5.81 19.21
N VAL A 41 0.97 -5.82 19.76
CA VAL A 41 0.07 -4.65 19.73
C VAL A 41 0.64 -3.50 20.57
N LEU A 42 1.20 -3.81 21.74
CA LEU A 42 1.84 -2.80 22.60
C LEU A 42 3.12 -2.24 21.98
N GLU A 43 3.93 -3.07 21.33
CA GLU A 43 5.11 -2.62 20.57
C GLU A 43 4.73 -1.75 19.38
N ASP A 44 3.69 -2.13 18.63
CA ASP A 44 3.18 -1.33 17.51
C ASP A 44 2.78 0.07 18.01
N TYR A 45 2.11 0.15 19.16
CA TYR A 45 1.75 1.43 19.78
C TYR A 45 2.98 2.24 20.22
N ARG A 46 3.95 1.63 20.89
CA ARG A 46 5.18 2.31 21.33
C ARG A 46 5.98 2.88 20.16
N LYS A 47 5.98 2.19 19.01
CA LYS A 47 6.74 2.60 17.82
C LYS A 47 6.02 3.66 16.98
N LYS A 48 4.70 3.55 16.83
CA LYS A 48 3.93 4.36 15.85
C LYS A 48 2.98 5.37 16.51
N GLY A 49 2.75 5.29 17.82
CA GLY A 49 1.76 6.09 18.54
C GLY A 49 0.31 5.72 18.21
N THR A 50 0.08 4.71 17.34
CA THR A 50 -1.25 4.32 16.89
C THR A 50 -1.40 2.80 16.88
N VAL A 51 -2.58 2.34 17.29
CA VAL A 51 -2.96 0.92 17.27
C VAL A 51 -3.75 0.58 16.00
N MET A 52 -4.22 1.61 15.29
CA MET A 52 -5.07 1.45 14.13
C MET A 52 -4.30 0.91 12.94
N ARG A 53 -4.93 -0.03 12.23
CA ARG A 53 -4.29 -0.77 11.15
C ARG A 53 -4.25 -0.06 9.80
N GLU A 54 -4.81 1.14 9.67
CA GLU A 54 -4.80 1.88 8.39
C GLU A 54 -3.37 2.03 7.85
N HIS A 55 -2.40 2.25 8.75
CA HIS A 55 -0.98 2.28 8.41
C HIS A 55 -0.42 0.91 7.99
N LEU A 56 -0.88 -0.20 8.58
CA LEU A 56 -0.43 -1.55 8.18
C LEU A 56 -0.97 -1.97 6.81
N ARG A 57 -2.16 -1.49 6.39
CA ARG A 57 -2.66 -1.73 5.03
C ARG A 57 -1.85 -0.97 3.97
N GLN A 58 -1.34 0.21 4.31
CA GLN A 58 -0.43 0.96 3.44
C GLN A 58 0.94 0.26 3.33
N GLU A 59 1.45 -0.29 4.43
CA GLU A 59 2.72 -1.05 4.46
C GLU A 59 2.63 -2.42 3.75
N MET A 60 1.43 -3.00 3.68
CA MET A 60 1.17 -4.29 2.99
C MET A 60 0.89 -4.13 1.49
N ARG A 61 0.81 -2.90 0.95
CA ARG A 61 0.76 -2.73 -0.50
C ARG A 61 2.15 -3.08 -1.03
N GLY A 62 2.18 -3.91 -2.08
CA GLY A 62 3.41 -4.41 -2.69
C GLY A 62 4.40 -3.30 -3.09
N ALA A 63 5.57 -3.71 -3.59
CA ALA A 63 6.70 -2.84 -3.89
C ALA A 63 6.29 -1.47 -4.46
N LYS A 64 6.92 -0.41 -3.94
CA LYS A 64 6.69 0.96 -4.42
C LYS A 64 6.84 0.99 -5.95
N ARG A 65 5.91 1.68 -6.61
CA ARG A 65 5.89 1.77 -8.07
C ARG A 65 7.16 2.47 -8.55
N LYS A 66 7.77 1.99 -9.63
CA LYS A 66 8.92 2.64 -10.28
C LYS A 66 8.56 4.04 -10.82
N MET A 67 7.32 4.22 -11.30
CA MET A 67 6.85 5.48 -11.86
C MET A 67 6.25 6.39 -10.79
N THR A 68 6.65 7.66 -10.83
CA THR A 68 6.17 8.76 -10.00
C THR A 68 4.90 9.36 -10.64
N ASN A 69 4.13 10.14 -9.88
CA ASN A 69 2.96 10.85 -10.41
C ASN A 69 3.31 11.84 -11.54
N ARG A 70 4.50 12.43 -11.53
CA ARG A 70 4.99 13.32 -12.61
C ARG A 70 5.13 12.57 -13.92
N ASP A 71 5.77 11.41 -13.89
CA ASP A 71 5.95 10.49 -15.02
C ASP A 71 4.60 10.10 -15.63
N ILE A 72 3.62 9.77 -14.78
CA ILE A 72 2.27 9.44 -15.22
C ILE A 72 1.63 10.66 -15.90
N GLY A 73 1.77 11.86 -15.31
CA GLY A 73 1.28 13.10 -15.91
C GLY A 73 1.85 13.35 -17.29
N PHE A 74 3.17 13.19 -17.45
CA PHE A 74 3.88 13.31 -18.72
C PHE A 74 3.34 12.33 -19.77
N LEU A 75 3.28 11.04 -19.44
CA LEU A 75 2.73 10.01 -20.32
C LEU A 75 1.28 10.32 -20.75
N THR A 76 0.44 10.76 -19.81
CA THR A 76 -0.95 11.13 -20.14
C THR A 76 -1.04 12.38 -21.02
N GLY A 77 -0.10 13.32 -20.89
CA GLY A 77 0.01 14.49 -21.76
C GLY A 77 0.40 14.10 -23.18
N LEU A 78 1.40 13.21 -23.33
CA LEU A 78 1.83 12.67 -24.62
C LEU A 78 0.69 11.96 -25.34
N VAL A 79 -0.01 11.03 -24.69
CA VAL A 79 -1.14 10.31 -25.30
C VAL A 79 -2.29 11.24 -25.66
N ARG A 80 -2.52 12.33 -24.91
CA ARG A 80 -3.54 13.33 -25.25
C ARG A 80 -3.15 14.19 -26.44
N HIS A 81 -1.86 14.47 -26.62
CA HIS A 81 -1.35 15.23 -27.74
C HIS A 81 -1.27 14.39 -29.02
N SER A 82 -0.82 13.13 -28.89
CA SER A 82 -0.73 12.15 -29.98
C SER A 82 -1.33 10.81 -29.54
N PRO A 83 -2.62 10.55 -29.84
CA PRO A 83 -3.32 9.34 -29.40
C PRO A 83 -2.86 8.06 -30.09
N ASP A 84 -2.17 8.16 -31.22
CA ASP A 84 -1.66 7.02 -32.00
C ASP A 84 -0.23 6.62 -31.61
N VAL A 85 0.33 7.22 -30.55
CA VAL A 85 1.67 6.88 -30.03
C VAL A 85 1.71 5.45 -29.49
N TYR A 86 2.75 4.71 -29.84
CA TYR A 86 2.96 3.34 -29.40
C TYR A 86 3.52 3.27 -27.98
N LEU A 87 3.34 2.12 -27.32
CA LEU A 87 3.86 1.91 -25.96
C LEU A 87 5.39 1.99 -25.90
N GLU A 88 6.07 1.57 -26.97
CA GLU A 88 7.52 1.65 -27.09
C GLU A 88 8.02 3.10 -27.18
N GLU A 89 7.38 3.93 -28.01
CA GLU A 89 7.72 5.36 -28.12
C GLU A 89 7.49 6.10 -26.78
N LEU A 90 6.44 5.72 -26.05
CA LEU A 90 6.18 6.23 -24.70
C LEU A 90 7.24 5.78 -23.70
N ARG A 91 7.79 4.58 -23.86
CA ARG A 91 8.89 4.06 -23.03
C ARG A 91 10.16 4.87 -23.26
N GLU A 92 10.53 5.03 -24.53
CA GLU A 92 11.71 5.79 -24.94
C GLU A 92 11.61 7.25 -24.48
N SER A 93 10.47 7.90 -24.71
CA SER A 93 10.23 9.27 -24.25
C SER A 93 10.34 9.43 -22.73
N LEU A 94 9.87 8.42 -21.98
CA LEU A 94 9.95 8.43 -20.52
C LEU A 94 11.37 8.19 -20.02
N GLU A 95 12.12 7.31 -20.69
CA GLU A 95 13.53 7.06 -20.39
C GLU A 95 14.37 8.30 -20.67
N GLU A 96 14.17 8.97 -21.79
CA GLU A 96 14.86 10.21 -22.14
C GLU A 96 14.55 11.35 -21.14
N THR A 97 13.28 11.49 -20.73
CA THR A 97 12.87 12.60 -19.85
C THR A 97 13.18 12.35 -18.37
N SER A 98 13.09 11.10 -17.90
CA SER A 98 13.15 10.77 -16.46
C SER A 98 14.25 9.78 -16.08
N GLY A 99 14.96 9.20 -17.05
CA GLY A 99 15.99 8.18 -16.85
C GLY A 99 15.44 6.84 -16.34
N LYS A 100 14.13 6.60 -16.44
CA LYS A 100 13.48 5.42 -15.84
C LYS A 100 13.18 4.36 -16.87
N GLU A 101 13.91 3.26 -16.76
CA GLU A 101 13.64 2.05 -17.53
C GLU A 101 12.44 1.28 -16.94
N VAL A 102 11.35 1.22 -17.71
CA VAL A 102 10.11 0.53 -17.38
C VAL A 102 9.62 -0.31 -18.55
N SER A 103 8.96 -1.44 -18.28
CA SER A 103 8.38 -2.26 -19.35
C SER A 103 7.10 -1.64 -19.93
N ASP A 104 6.78 -1.97 -21.17
CA ASP A 104 5.55 -1.54 -21.86
C ASP A 104 4.29 -1.90 -21.07
N SER A 105 4.30 -3.08 -20.43
CA SER A 105 3.24 -3.51 -19.52
C SER A 105 3.07 -2.57 -18.31
N THR A 106 4.14 -1.95 -17.84
CA THR A 106 4.11 -0.99 -16.72
C THR A 106 3.54 0.36 -17.16
N ILE A 107 3.89 0.82 -18.36
CA ILE A 107 3.31 2.00 -19.01
C ILE A 107 1.81 1.78 -19.21
N TRP A 108 1.44 0.68 -19.86
CA TRP A 108 0.04 0.34 -20.14
C TRP A 108 -0.81 0.26 -18.87
N ARG A 109 -0.36 -0.47 -17.83
CA ARG A 109 -1.09 -0.54 -16.55
C ARG A 109 -1.28 0.83 -15.89
N SER A 110 -0.39 1.78 -16.16
CA SER A 110 -0.45 3.11 -15.58
C SER A 110 -1.38 4.03 -16.36
N LEU A 111 -1.32 3.99 -17.70
CA LEU A 111 -2.30 4.64 -18.58
C LEU A 111 -3.72 4.12 -18.33
N LYS A 112 -3.90 2.80 -18.23
CA LYS A 112 -5.19 2.19 -17.92
C LYS A 112 -5.75 2.67 -16.58
N ARG A 113 -4.89 2.86 -15.56
CA ARG A 113 -5.30 3.40 -14.26
C ARG A 113 -5.67 4.88 -14.35
N SER A 114 -5.09 5.61 -15.28
CA SER A 114 -5.43 7.01 -15.59
C SER A 114 -6.67 7.13 -16.50
N GLY A 115 -7.33 6.03 -16.86
CA GLY A 115 -8.59 6.01 -17.61
C GLY A 115 -8.47 5.79 -19.12
N PHE A 116 -7.26 5.52 -19.64
CA PHE A 116 -7.08 5.25 -21.06
C PHE A 116 -7.46 3.81 -21.43
N THR A 117 -7.93 3.62 -22.66
CA THR A 117 -8.22 2.31 -23.24
C THR A 117 -7.37 2.09 -24.49
N MET A 118 -7.03 0.85 -24.81
CA MET A 118 -6.35 0.54 -26.08
C MET A 118 -7.34 0.78 -27.21
N LYS A 119 -6.86 1.38 -28.29
CA LYS A 119 -7.55 1.35 -29.57
C LYS A 119 -7.74 -0.12 -29.95
N LYS A 120 -8.99 -0.52 -30.17
CA LYS A 120 -9.29 -1.84 -30.75
C LYS A 120 -9.15 -1.68 -32.26
N VAL A 121 -8.24 -2.46 -32.84
CA VAL A 121 -8.10 -2.60 -34.29
C VAL A 121 -9.15 -3.60 -34.76
#